data_AF-A0A959P9P7-F1
#
_entry.id   AF-A0A959P9P7-F1
#
_cell.length_a   1.000
_cell.length_b   1.000
_cell.length_c   1.000
_cell.angle_alpha   90.00
_cell.angle_beta   90.00
_cell.angle_gamma   90.00
#
_symmetry.space_group_name_H-M   'P 1'
#
loop_
_entity.id
_entity.type
_entity.pdbx_description
1 polymer ?
#
loop_
_entity_poly.entity_id
_entity_poly.type
_entity_poly.pdbx_seq_one_letter_code
_entity_poly.pdbx_strand_id
1 'polypeptide(L)'
;MLRTVKPLVFSLLCIGLSLVSFQSFGQSPTFDQRVMFVEIEDLDPYTYKDIVDGLEGNVQFTVKQSCVPAGLIMLSISPSNDASLNDNFTAFKSVVMNVTELEEMKLIAEYSEEEFNNRCSQFRMRKPEK
;
A
#
# COMPACT_ATOMS: atom_id res chain seq x y z
N MET A 1 -22.30 -60.59 -57.30
CA MET A 1 -20.93 -60.19 -56.92
C MET A 1 -21.01 -59.35 -55.66
N LEU A 2 -20.29 -59.76 -54.62
CA LEU A 2 -20.16 -59.06 -53.34
C LEU A 2 -19.71 -57.60 -53.53
N ARG A 3 -20.22 -56.69 -52.69
CA ARG A 3 -19.36 -55.90 -51.79
C ARG A 3 -20.17 -55.29 -50.65
N THR A 4 -19.57 -55.44 -49.48
CA THR A 4 -20.11 -55.37 -48.13
C THR A 4 -19.44 -54.19 -47.42
N VAL A 5 -20.16 -53.53 -46.48
CA VAL A 5 -19.71 -52.71 -45.30
C VAL A 5 -18.68 -51.57 -45.52
N LYS A 6 -18.63 -50.45 -44.79
CA LYS A 6 -19.29 -49.80 -43.63
C LYS A 6 -18.80 -48.31 -43.64
N PRO A 7 -19.46 -47.37 -42.94
CA PRO A 7 -19.02 -45.98 -42.82
C PRO A 7 -17.98 -45.82 -41.70
N LEU A 8 -17.04 -44.89 -41.85
CA LEU A 8 -16.15 -44.48 -40.75
C LEU A 8 -15.82 -43.00 -40.86
N VAL A 9 -16.35 -42.28 -39.89
CA VAL A 9 -16.13 -40.88 -39.54
C VAL A 9 -14.76 -40.76 -38.89
N PHE A 10 -13.86 -39.92 -39.41
CA PHE A 10 -12.69 -39.39 -38.71
C PHE A 10 -12.40 -38.00 -39.31
N SER A 11 -12.81 -36.93 -38.63
CA SER A 11 -12.03 -36.23 -37.60
C SER A 11 -10.77 -35.56 -38.17
N LEU A 12 -10.90 -34.29 -38.54
CA LEU A 12 -9.81 -33.33 -38.66
C LEU A 12 -10.40 -31.93 -38.51
N LEU A 13 -10.80 -31.61 -37.28
CA LEU A 13 -11.10 -30.23 -36.89
C LEU A 13 -9.75 -29.56 -36.57
N CYS A 14 -9.28 -28.72 -37.51
CA CYS A 14 -8.21 -27.77 -37.27
C CYS A 14 -8.62 -26.80 -36.16
N ILE A 15 -8.17 -27.02 -34.93
CA ILE A 15 -8.14 -25.96 -33.91
C ILE A 15 -6.78 -25.29 -34.04
N GLY A 16 -6.80 -24.18 -34.78
CA GLY A 16 -5.67 -23.32 -34.98
C GLY A 16 -5.18 -22.71 -33.66
N LEU A 17 -3.86 -22.51 -33.63
CA LEU A 17 -3.13 -21.66 -32.71
C LEU A 17 -3.94 -20.43 -32.28
N SER A 18 -4.10 -20.28 -30.97
CA SER A 18 -4.15 -18.97 -30.33
C SER A 18 -3.19 -19.04 -29.14
N LEU A 19 -1.91 -18.81 -29.45
CA LEU A 19 -0.96 -18.31 -28.47
C LEU A 19 -1.53 -16.97 -27.98
N VAL A 20 -2.27 -17.02 -26.88
CA VAL A 20 -2.67 -15.81 -26.18
C VAL A 20 -1.38 -15.19 -25.65
N SER A 21 -0.87 -14.20 -26.37
CA SER A 21 0.18 -13.34 -25.88
C SER A 21 -0.36 -12.65 -24.64
N PHE A 22 -0.01 -13.17 -23.47
CA PHE A 22 -0.03 -12.39 -22.24
C PHE A 22 1.00 -11.28 -22.42
N GLN A 23 0.57 -10.17 -23.00
CA GLN A 23 1.22 -8.89 -22.83
C GLN A 23 1.00 -8.54 -21.36
N SER A 24 1.91 -9.00 -20.51
CA SER A 24 2.08 -8.43 -19.18
C SER A 24 2.25 -6.94 -19.40
N PHE A 25 1.23 -6.16 -19.04
CA PHE A 25 1.33 -4.73 -18.96
C PHE A 25 2.49 -4.45 -18.00
N GLY A 26 3.64 -4.08 -18.57
CA GLY A 26 4.68 -3.38 -17.86
C GLY A 26 4.14 -2.01 -17.48
N GLN A 27 3.25 -1.98 -16.49
CA GLN A 27 3.17 -0.83 -15.61
C GLN A 27 4.42 -0.93 -14.74
N SER A 28 5.53 -0.39 -15.23
CA SER A 28 6.50 0.20 -14.31
C SER A 28 5.67 1.10 -13.41
N PRO A 29 5.54 0.83 -12.11
CA PRO A 29 4.94 1.82 -11.25
C PRO A 29 5.84 3.04 -11.40
N THR A 30 5.28 4.15 -11.85
CA THR A 30 5.89 5.47 -11.66
C THR A 30 5.90 5.70 -10.14
N PHE A 31 6.84 5.04 -9.48
CA PHE A 31 7.10 5.10 -8.05
C PHE A 31 8.03 6.30 -7.85
N ASP A 32 7.50 7.49 -8.11
CA ASP A 32 8.16 8.73 -7.74
C ASP A 32 7.23 9.56 -6.83
N GLN A 33 6.56 8.85 -5.92
CA GLN A 33 6.02 9.46 -4.71
C GLN A 33 6.99 9.08 -3.60
N ARG A 34 7.70 10.07 -3.06
CA ARG A 34 8.52 9.89 -1.87
C ARG A 34 7.59 9.55 -0.71
N VAL A 35 7.51 8.26 -0.38
CA VAL A 35 6.69 7.76 0.72
C VAL A 35 7.51 7.76 2.01
N MET A 36 6.88 8.16 3.10
CA MET A 36 7.44 8.15 4.45
C MET A 36 6.59 7.26 5.34
N PHE A 37 7.23 6.39 6.10
CA PHE A 37 6.58 5.49 7.05
C PHE A 37 6.93 5.92 8.46
N VAL A 38 5.92 6.18 9.28
CA VAL A 38 6.09 6.64 10.65
C VAL A 38 5.40 5.69 11.60
N GLU A 39 6.14 5.31 12.64
CA GLU A 39 5.61 4.65 13.83
C GLU A 39 5.37 5.70 14.91
N ILE A 40 4.19 5.67 15.53
CA ILE A 40 3.77 6.55 16.61
C ILE A 40 3.30 5.66 17.76
N GLU A 41 3.94 5.81 18.91
CA GLU A 41 3.55 5.09 20.12
C GLU A 41 2.22 5.62 20.65
N ASP A 42 1.41 4.74 21.25
CA ASP A 42 0.09 5.08 21.82
C ASP A 42 -0.88 5.78 20.87
N LEU A 43 -0.72 5.58 19.55
CA LEU A 43 -1.66 6.09 18.56
C LEU A 43 -3.03 5.42 18.71
N ASP A 44 -4.05 6.24 18.95
CA ASP A 44 -5.44 5.82 19.09
C ASP A 44 -6.35 6.53 18.06
N PRO A 45 -7.64 6.14 17.93
CA PRO A 45 -8.51 6.73 16.92
C PRO A 45 -8.79 8.23 17.10
N TYR A 46 -8.77 8.75 18.33
CA TYR A 46 -8.97 10.17 18.64
C TYR A 46 -7.72 10.97 18.29
N THR A 47 -6.55 10.55 18.79
CA THR A 47 -5.28 11.22 18.47
C THR A 47 -4.96 11.14 16.98
N TYR A 48 -5.26 10.02 16.31
CA TYR A 48 -5.16 9.94 14.85
C TYR A 48 -6.06 10.95 14.14
N LYS A 49 -7.29 11.15 14.63
CA LYS A 49 -8.20 12.15 14.07
C LYS A 49 -7.61 13.56 14.21
N ASP A 50 -7.07 13.90 15.37
CA ASP A 50 -6.45 15.21 15.60
C ASP A 50 -5.24 15.43 14.68
N ILE A 51 -4.45 14.39 14.42
CA ILE A 51 -3.35 14.43 13.43
C ILE A 51 -3.87 14.71 12.02
N VAL A 52 -4.93 14.02 11.58
CA VAL A 52 -5.50 14.22 10.24
C VAL A 52 -6.06 15.63 10.09
N ASP A 53 -6.77 16.12 11.10
CA ASP A 53 -7.30 17.48 11.13
C ASP A 53 -6.16 18.53 11.13
N GLY A 54 -5.08 18.28 11.88
CA GLY A 54 -3.88 19.12 11.91
C GLY A 54 -3.10 19.16 10.59
N LEU A 55 -3.29 18.15 9.73
CA LEU A 55 -2.76 18.11 8.37
C LEU A 55 -3.70 18.75 7.34
N GLU A 56 -4.90 19.17 7.71
CA GLU A 56 -5.83 19.81 6.78
C GLU A 56 -5.20 21.11 6.23
N GLY A 57 -5.17 21.22 4.89
CA GLY A 57 -4.50 22.34 4.20
C GLY A 57 -2.97 22.23 4.10
N ASN A 58 -2.35 21.20 4.68
CA ASN A 58 -0.92 20.92 4.50
C ASN A 58 -0.67 20.36 3.09
N VAL A 59 0.03 21.12 2.25
CA VAL A 59 0.34 20.72 0.87
C VAL A 59 1.56 19.80 0.76
N GLN A 60 2.32 19.64 1.85
CA GLN A 60 3.57 18.86 1.87
C GLN A 60 3.33 17.39 2.17
N PHE A 61 2.32 17.10 2.99
CA PHE A 61 2.02 15.74 3.45
C PHE A 61 0.60 15.34 3.09
N THR A 62 0.45 14.10 2.65
CA THR A 62 -0.87 13.47 2.49
C THR A 62 -0.83 12.10 3.12
N VAL A 63 -1.74 11.83 4.06
CA VAL A 63 -1.90 10.48 4.62
C VAL A 63 -2.42 9.56 3.50
N LYS A 64 -1.62 8.55 3.16
CA LYS A 64 -1.99 7.53 2.16
C LYS A 64 -2.75 6.39 2.80
N GLN A 65 -2.20 5.86 3.90
CA GLN A 65 -2.78 4.77 4.65
C GLN A 65 -2.41 4.92 6.13
N SER A 66 -3.25 4.41 7.01
CA SER A 66 -3.04 4.43 8.46
C SER A 66 -3.46 3.11 9.08
N CYS A 67 -2.82 2.77 10.20
CA CYS A 67 -3.00 1.53 10.90
C CYS A 67 -2.89 1.78 12.39
N VAL A 68 -3.93 2.43 12.92
CA VAL A 68 -3.98 2.92 14.30
C VAL A 68 -3.63 1.84 15.33
N PRO A 69 -4.18 0.61 15.29
CA PRO A 69 -3.84 -0.42 16.29
C PRO A 69 -2.37 -0.88 16.26
N ALA A 70 -1.66 -0.64 15.14
CA ALA A 70 -0.26 -0.99 14.98
C ALA A 70 0.67 0.23 15.18
N GLY A 71 0.11 1.42 15.43
CA GLY A 71 0.85 2.67 15.56
C GLY A 71 1.48 3.16 14.26
N LEU A 72 0.96 2.80 13.07
CA LEU A 72 1.62 3.13 11.79
C LEU A 72 0.84 4.12 10.93
N ILE A 73 1.56 5.05 10.32
CA ILE A 73 1.05 5.97 9.29
C ILE A 73 1.99 5.96 8.08
N MET A 74 1.42 5.82 6.89
CA MET A 74 2.08 5.96 5.61
C MET A 74 1.71 7.31 5.00
N LEU A 75 2.70 8.15 4.75
CA LEU A 75 2.56 9.51 4.23
C LEU A 75 3.17 9.59 2.84
N SER A 76 2.51 10.28 1.92
CA SER A 76 3.13 10.75 0.70
C SER A 76 3.66 12.16 0.92
N ILE A 77 4.90 12.39 0.49
CA ILE A 77 5.51 13.72 0.46
C ILE A 77 5.26 14.33 -0.92
N SER A 78 4.94 15.62 -0.96
CA SER A 78 4.75 16.35 -2.22
C SER A 78 5.97 16.19 -3.15
N PRO A 79 5.77 15.97 -4.46
CA PRO A 79 6.87 15.94 -5.42
C PRO A 79 7.66 17.26 -5.46
N SER A 80 7.02 18.40 -5.18
CA SER A 80 7.65 19.71 -5.16
C SER A 80 8.52 19.96 -3.92
N ASN A 81 8.58 19.01 -2.99
CA ASN A 81 9.10 19.27 -1.64
C ASN A 81 10.62 19.28 -1.49
N ASP A 82 11.48 18.71 -2.34
CA ASP A 82 12.97 18.63 -2.24
C ASP A 82 13.71 18.30 -0.89
N ALA A 83 13.15 18.55 0.29
CA ALA A 83 13.74 18.28 1.59
C ALA A 83 14.00 16.79 1.82
N SER A 84 14.94 16.49 2.72
CA SER A 84 15.30 15.12 3.05
C SER A 84 14.16 14.40 3.78
N LEU A 85 14.19 13.06 3.83
CA LEU A 85 13.19 12.29 4.57
C LEU A 85 13.21 12.63 6.06
N ASN A 86 14.40 12.90 6.63
CA ASN A 86 14.55 13.30 8.03
C ASN A 86 13.93 14.68 8.30
N ASP A 87 14.16 15.67 7.43
CA ASP A 87 13.58 17.01 7.60
C ASP A 87 12.04 16.95 7.50
N ASN A 88 11.54 16.17 6.55
CA ASN A 88 10.10 15.91 6.41
C ASN A 88 9.53 15.19 7.65
N PHE A 89 10.25 14.23 8.21
CA PHE A 89 9.87 13.57 9.44
C PHE A 89 9.84 14.53 10.63
N THR A 90 10.84 15.41 10.78
CA THR A 90 10.85 16.44 11.81
C THR A 90 9.69 17.42 11.66
N ALA A 91 9.38 17.84 10.43
CA ALA A 91 8.24 18.71 10.16
C ALA A 91 6.91 18.03 10.49
N PHE A 92 6.73 16.77 10.08
CA PHE A 92 5.56 15.97 10.45
C PHE A 92 5.44 15.81 11.97
N LYS A 93 6.55 15.49 12.66
CA LYS A 93 6.59 15.39 14.12
C LYS A 93 6.11 16.68 14.79
N SER A 94 6.55 17.84 14.28
CA SER A 94 6.10 19.13 14.80
C SER A 94 4.59 19.35 14.63
N VAL A 95 3.99 18.89 13.52
CA VAL A 95 2.54 18.97 13.34
C VAL A 95 1.83 18.11 14.38
N VAL A 96 2.25 16.85 14.53
CA VAL A 96 1.65 15.91 15.49
C VAL A 96 1.73 16.44 16.92
N MET A 97 2.88 16.95 17.35
CA MET A 97 3.07 17.51 18.70
C MET A 97 2.30 18.82 18.95
N ASN A 98 1.89 19.52 17.89
CA ASN A 98 1.09 20.75 18.05
C ASN A 98 -0.40 20.45 18.27
N VAL A 99 -0.87 19.26 17.87
CA VAL A 99 -2.29 18.87 17.94
C VAL A 99 -2.54 17.68 18.86
N THR A 100 -1.49 17.03 19.35
CA THR A 100 -1.55 15.88 20.28
C THR A 100 -0.44 15.96 21.32
N GLU A 101 -0.54 15.13 22.36
CA GLU A 101 0.49 14.94 23.39
C GLU A 101 1.46 13.78 23.04
N LEU A 102 1.47 13.30 21.78
CA LEU A 102 2.30 12.17 21.36
C LEU A 102 3.75 12.64 21.12
N GLU A 103 4.70 12.16 21.93
CA GLU A 103 6.11 12.55 21.83
C GLU A 103 6.98 11.49 21.14
N GLU A 104 6.60 10.22 21.29
CA GLU A 104 7.34 9.06 20.83
C GLU A 104 6.95 8.69 19.39
N MET A 105 7.79 9.12 18.44
CA MET A 105 7.63 8.85 17.02
C MET A 105 8.95 8.41 16.41
N LYS A 106 8.89 7.46 15.47
CA LYS A 106 10.05 6.89 14.78
C LYS A 106 9.81 6.88 13.28
N LEU A 107 10.79 7.38 12.52
CA LEU A 107 10.86 7.17 11.09
C LEU A 107 11.32 5.74 10.83
N ILE A 108 10.54 4.96 10.08
CA ILE A 108 10.94 3.60 9.68
C ILE A 108 11.63 3.70 8.32
N ALA A 109 12.97 3.71 8.33
CA ALA A 109 13.77 3.68 7.13
C ALA A 109 13.69 2.30 6.46
N GLU A 110 13.87 2.26 5.14
CA GLU A 110 13.91 1.02 4.34
C GLU A 110 12.65 0.14 4.49
N TYR A 111 11.51 0.77 4.79
CA TYR A 111 10.23 0.09 4.98
C TYR A 111 9.38 0.17 3.71
N SER A 112 8.72 -0.93 3.37
CA SER A 112 7.88 -1.05 2.17
C SER A 112 6.38 -1.03 2.50
N GLU A 113 5.56 -0.74 1.48
CA GLU A 113 4.10 -0.86 1.60
C GLU A 113 3.64 -2.29 1.91
N GLU A 114 4.37 -3.30 1.41
CA GLU A 114 4.09 -4.71 1.73
C GLU A 114 4.30 -4.98 3.22
N GLU A 115 5.42 -4.53 3.80
CA GLU A 115 5.70 -4.69 5.22
C GLU A 115 4.70 -3.95 6.10
N PHE A 116 4.30 -2.73 5.71
CA PHE A 116 3.23 -1.98 6.36
C PHE A 116 1.93 -2.80 6.40
N ASN A 117 1.50 -3.32 5.25
CA ASN A 117 0.28 -4.12 5.14
C ASN A 117 0.37 -5.43 5.94
N ASN A 118 1.53 -6.09 5.91
CA ASN A 118 1.79 -7.29 6.68
C ASN A 118 1.69 -7.02 8.19
N ARG A 119 2.33 -5.96 8.69
CA ARG A 119 2.24 -5.58 10.11
C ARG A 119 0.80 -5.25 10.49
N CYS A 120 0.07 -4.51 9.66
CA CYS A 120 -1.35 -4.23 9.89
C CYS A 120 -2.24 -5.48 9.96
N SER A 121 -1.99 -6.46 9.11
CA SER A 121 -2.75 -7.71 9.10
C SER A 121 -2.61 -8.47 10.42
N GLN A 122 -1.42 -8.44 11.04
CA GLN A 122 -1.17 -9.11 12.32
C GLN A 122 -2.03 -8.53 13.44
N PHE A 123 -2.26 -7.21 13.45
CA PHE A 123 -3.12 -6.57 14.44
C PHE A 123 -4.60 -6.77 14.14
N ARG A 124 -5.01 -6.88 12.88
CA ARG A 124 -6.40 -7.22 12.50
C ARG A 124 -6.80 -8.65 12.91
N MET A 125 -5.85 -9.57 12.94
CA MET A 125 -6.10 -10.98 13.29
C MET A 125 -6.03 -11.26 14.80
N ARG A 126 -5.42 -10.38 15.60
CA ARG A 126 -5.46 -10.48 17.06
C ARG A 126 -6.86 -10.13 17.54
N LYS A 127 -7.63 -11.14 17.95
CA LYS A 127 -8.87 -10.91 18.71
C LYS A 127 -8.52 -10.13 19.98
N PRO A 128 -9.31 -9.14 20.40
CA PRO A 128 -9.11 -8.50 21.69
C PRO A 128 -9.24 -9.56 22.79
N GLU A 129 -8.19 -9.73 23.59
CA GLU A 129 -8.28 -10.47 24.84
C GLU A 129 -9.22 -9.67 25.75
N LYS A 130 -10.32 -10.32 26.15
CA LYS A 130 -11.36 -9.73 27.01
C LYS A 130 -10.95 -9.74 28.47
#